data_AF-Q79BG9-F1
#
_entry.id   AF-Q79BG9-F1
#
_cell.length_a   1.000
_cell.length_b   1.000
_cell.length_c   1.000
_cell.angle_alpha   90.00
_cell.angle_beta   90.00
_cell.angle_gamma   90.00
#
_symmetry.space_group_name_H-M   'P 1'
#
loop_
_entity.id
_entity.type
_entity.pdbx_description
1 polymer ?
#
loop_
_entity_poly.entity_id
_entity_poly.type
_entity_poly.pdbx_seq_one_letter_code
_entity_poly.pdbx_strand_id
1 'polypeptide(L)' 'MKVLVLEDTIEHQVRIENVFEEISRELNLEIKAKVTGKIHEFKEYVESDEVNQLYFLDIDIKGE' A
#
# COMPACT_ATOMS: atom_id res chain seq x y z
N MET A 1 -0.32 -2.25 12.31
CA MET A 1 -0.74 -1.09 11.52
C MET A 1 -1.17 -1.57 10.14
N LYS A 2 -2.34 -1.15 9.66
CA LYS A 2 -2.81 -1.48 8.31
C LYS A 2 -2.53 -0.31 7.37
N VAL A 3 -1.93 -0.61 6.22
CA VAL A 3 -1.51 0.38 5.22
C VAL A 3 -2.02 -0.06 3.86
N LEU A 4 -2.66 0.84 3.13
CA LEU A 4 -3.07 0.61 1.75
C LEU A 4 -2.27 1.52 0.81
N VAL A 5 -1.70 0.94 -0.24
CA VAL A 5 -0.84 1.63 -1.20
C VAL A 5 -1.43 1.49 -2.60
N LEU A 6 -1.56 2.62 -3.29
CA LEU A 6 -1.91 2.70 -4.71
C LEU A 6 -0.67 3.16 -5.49
N GLU A 7 -0.09 2.27 -6.27
CA GLU A 7 1.14 2.49 -7.04
C GLU A 7 1.16 1.51 -8.20
N ASP A 8 1.23 1.97 -9.44
CA ASP A 8 1.18 1.10 -10.64
C ASP A 8 2.55 0.66 -11.14
N THR A 9 3.62 1.34 -10.70
CA THR A 9 4.99 0.99 -11.08
C THR A 9 5.53 -0.09 -10.17
N ILE A 10 5.74 -1.30 -10.72
CA ILE A 10 6.22 -2.49 -9.98
C ILE A 10 7.50 -2.21 -9.18
N GLU A 11 8.45 -1.45 -9.74
CA GLU A 11 9.69 -1.10 -9.05
C GLU A 11 9.44 -0.32 -7.75
N HIS A 12 8.49 0.63 -7.79
CA HIS A 12 8.11 1.42 -6.63
C HIS A 12 7.32 0.59 -5.61
N GLN A 13 6.44 -0.31 -6.06
CA GLN A 13 5.72 -1.24 -5.19
C GLN A 13 6.71 -2.07 -4.36
N VAL A 14 7.66 -2.75 -5.02
CA VAL A 14 8.68 -3.58 -4.36
C VAL A 14 9.54 -2.75 -3.40
N ARG A 15 9.89 -1.52 -3.80
CA ARG A 15 10.65 -0.61 -2.94
C ARG A 15 9.88 -0.27 -1.66
N ILE A 16 8.60 0.07 -1.76
CA ILE A 16 7.75 0.41 -0.61
C ILE A 16 7.58 -0.80 0.32
N GLU A 17 7.35 -1.99 -0.22
CA GLU A 17 7.21 -3.22 0.58
C GLU A 17 8.48 -3.51 1.39
N ASN A 18 9.65 -3.42 0.76
CA ASN A 18 10.94 -3.63 1.44
C ASN A 18 11.15 -2.62 2.59
N VAL A 19 10.81 -1.35 2.37
CA VAL A 19 10.92 -0.31 3.40
C VAL A 19 9.97 -0.59 4.57
N PHE A 20 8.74 -1.04 4.31
CA PHE A 20 7.82 -1.43 5.39
C PHE A 20 8.32 -2.64 6.18
N GLU A 21 8.91 -3.64 5.52
CA GLU A 21 9.51 -4.76 6.23
C GLU A 21 10.68 -4.34 7.12
N GLU A 22 11.56 -3.47 6.63
CA GLU A 22 12.68 -2.93 7.39
C GLU A 22 12.20 -2.18 8.62
N ILE A 23 11.29 -1.21 8.45
CA ILE A 23 10.70 -0.43 9.55
C ILE A 23 9.97 -1.35 10.55
N SER A 24 9.24 -2.35 10.06
CA SER A 24 8.52 -3.31 10.90
C SER A 24 9.49 -4.05 11.84
N ARG A 25 10.66 -4.46 11.34
CA ARG A 25 11.71 -5.13 12.13
C ARG A 25 12.41 -4.18 13.07
N GLU A 26 12.81 -3.00 12.60
CA GLU A 26 13.58 -2.03 13.40
C GLU A 26 12.78 -1.49 14.60
N LEU A 27 11.50 -1.17 14.38
CA LEU A 27 10.65 -0.59 15.41
C LEU A 27 9.85 -1.64 16.19
N ASN A 28 9.98 -2.92 15.84
CA ASN A 28 9.18 -4.02 16.39
C ASN A 28 7.67 -3.73 16.30
N LEU A 29 7.24 -3.25 15.13
CA LEU A 29 5.85 -2.90 14.82
C LEU A 29 5.32 -3.83 13.74
N GLU A 30 4.14 -4.40 13.92
CA GLU A 30 3.50 -5.16 12.83
C GLU A 30 2.94 -4.19 11.78
N ILE A 31 3.42 -4.27 10.54
CA ILE A 31 2.88 -3.51 9.40
C ILE A 31 2.26 -4.50 8.41
N LYS A 32 0.96 -4.36 8.16
CA LYS A 32 0.20 -5.11 7.16
C LYS A 32 -0.06 -4.17 5.99
N ALA A 33 0.84 -4.19 5.01
CA ALA A 33 0.71 -3.40 3.79
C ALA A 33 -0.03 -4.20 2.73
N LYS A 34 -0.93 -3.53 2.01
CA LYS A 34 -1.56 -4.05 0.80
C LYS A 34 -1.27 -3.06 -0.32
N VAL A 35 -0.68 -3.56 -1.41
CA VAL A 35 -0.27 -2.75 -2.55
C VAL A 35 -1.07 -3.18 -3.76
N THR A 36 -1.61 -2.22 -4.50
CA THR A 36 -2.26 -2.46 -5.79
C THR A 36 -1.93 -1.32 -6.76
N GLY A 37 -1.79 -1.65 -8.04
CA GLY A 37 -1.66 -0.66 -9.11
C GLY A 37 -3.00 -0.29 -9.77
N LYS A 38 -4.10 -0.90 -9.32
CA LYS A 38 -5.40 -0.79 -9.97
C LYS A 38 -6.37 0.02 -9.12
N ILE A 39 -6.90 1.09 -9.70
CA ILE A 39 -7.83 1.99 -9.03
C ILE A 39 -9.12 1.26 -8.58
N HIS A 40 -9.62 0.31 -9.37
CA HIS A 40 -10.83 -0.45 -9.01
C HIS A 40 -10.61 -1.35 -7.78
N GLU A 41 -9.53 -2.13 -7.75
CA GLU A 41 -9.18 -2.96 -6.57
C GLU A 41 -8.96 -2.08 -5.33
N PHE A 42 -8.32 -0.92 -5.49
CA PHE A 42 -8.14 0.03 -4.40
C PHE A 42 -9.46 0.54 -3.84
N LYS A 43 -10.41 0.92 -4.70
CA LYS A 43 -11.74 1.37 -4.29
C LYS A 43 -12.49 0.28 -3.53
N GLU A 44 -12.44 -0.96 -4.02
CA GLU A 44 -13.05 -2.11 -3.33
C GLU A 44 -12.50 -2.29 -1.91
N TYR A 45 -11.19 -2.09 -1.69
CA TYR A 45 -10.59 -2.18 -0.36
C TYR A 45 -10.95 -1.02 0.56
N VAL A 46 -11.21 0.17 0.01
CA VAL A 46 -11.70 1.31 0.80
C VAL A 46 -13.16 1.09 1.20
N GLU A 47 -13.95 0.48 0.33
CA GLU A 47 -15.38 0.25 0.53
C GLU A 47 -15.68 -0.97 1.43
N SER A 48 -14.71 -1.87 1.64
CA SER A 48 -14.92 -3.13 2.37
C SER A 48 -15.02 -3.01 3.91
N ASP A 49 -15.37 -1.85 4.46
CA ASP A 49 -15.39 -1.53 5.91
C ASP A 49 -14.07 -1.86 6.65
N GLU A 50 -12.98 -2.08 5.93
CA GLU A 50 -11.67 -2.38 6.50
C GLU A 50 -10.93 -1.08 6.84
N VAL A 51 -10.79 -0.81 8.14
CA VAL A 51 -10.11 0.40 8.62
C VAL A 51 -8.61 0.30 8.36
N ASN A 52 -8.13 1.00 7.33
CA ASN A 52 -6.72 1.27 7.10
C ASN A 52 -6.31 2.55 7.84
N GLN A 53 -5.16 2.53 8.50
CA GLN A 53 -4.69 3.67 9.31
C GLN A 53 -3.90 4.68 8.47
N LEU A 54 -3.28 4.22 7.37
CA LEU A 54 -2.50 5.04 6.46
C LEU A 54 -2.79 4.66 5.01
N TYR A 55 -2.77 5.66 4.15
CA TYR A 55 -2.93 5.52 2.70
C TYR A 55 -1.74 6.18 2.01
N PHE A 56 -1.08 5.46 1.10
CA PHE A 56 -0.06 5.97 0.20
C PHE A 56 -0.62 5.93 -1.21
N LEU A 57 -0.56 7.06 -1.92
CA LEU A 57 -1.21 7.23 -3.21
C LEU A 57 -0.21 7.83 -4.19
N ASP A 58 0.03 7.12 -5.29
CA ASP A 58 0.61 7.74 -6.48
C ASP A 58 -0.46 8.56 -7.21
N ILE A 59 -0.06 9.74 -7.67
CA ILE A 59 -0.89 10.69 -8.41
C ILE A 59 -0.85 10.44 -9.91
N ASP A 60 0.19 9.78 -10.43
CA ASP A 60 0.41 9.53 -11.85
C ASP A 60 0.26 8.04 -12.19
N ILE A 61 -0.97 7.54 -12.04
CA ILE A 61 -1.32 6.16 -12.35
C ILE A 61 -1.61 6.07 -13.86
N LYS A 62 -0.70 5.43 -14.59
CA LYS A 62 -0.82 5.20 -16.04
C LYS A 62 -1.49 3.87 -16.38
N GLY A 63 -1.64 2.97 -15.41
CA GLY A 63 -2.17 1.61 -15.58
C GLY A 63 -3.70 1.44 -15.62
N GLU A 64 -4.46 2.39 -16.18
CA GLU A 64 -5.88 2.17 -16.56
C GLU A 64 -6.04 1.68 -18.01
#